data_AF-A0AAU5H8M3-F1
#
_entry.id   AF-A0AAU5H8M3-F1
#
_cell.length_a   1.000
_cell.length_b   1.000
_cell.length_c   1.000
_cell.angle_alpha   90.00
_cell.angle_beta   90.00
_cell.angle_gamma   90.00
#
_symmetry.space_group_name_H-M   'P 1'
#
loop_
_entity.id
_entity.type
_entity.pdbx_description
1 polymer ?
#
loop_
_entity_poly.entity_id
_entity_poly.type
_entity_poly.pdbx_seq_one_letter_code
_entity_poly.pdbx_strand_id
1 'polypeptide(L)'
;MSESGILRVSTEDLRNSGSGLRYVATEFEGLDRMVDAYDDTVGHDRLAEKLRDFSDSWNDNRTKMIESIKGLAESAIQAAETYEQIDTELVDVLLGKGDAQ
;
A
#
# COMPACT_ATOMS: atom_id res chain seq x y z
N MET A 1 -23.97 4.11 -23.38
CA MET A 1 -22.51 4.24 -23.53
C MET A 1 -22.02 4.89 -22.26
N SER A 2 -21.50 4.12 -21.29
CA SER A 2 -20.90 4.74 -20.11
C SER A 2 -19.66 5.48 -20.54
N GLU A 3 -19.61 6.78 -20.25
CA GLU A 3 -18.36 7.54 -20.26
C GLU A 3 -17.38 6.81 -19.33
N SER A 4 -16.30 6.29 -19.91
CA SER A 4 -15.13 5.91 -19.12
C SER A 4 -14.62 7.21 -18.50
N GLY A 5 -14.95 7.46 -17.23
CA GLY A 5 -14.59 8.69 -16.54
C GLY A 5 -13.08 8.85 -16.55
N ILE A 6 -12.59 9.92 -17.19
CA ILE A 6 -11.16 10.24 -17.21
C ILE A 6 -10.74 10.54 -15.77
N LEU A 7 -9.90 9.68 -15.19
CA LEU A 7 -9.32 9.91 -13.87
C LEU A 7 -8.37 11.11 -13.95
N ARG A 8 -8.70 12.18 -13.21
CA ARG A 8 -7.82 13.32 -12.99
C ARG A 8 -7.21 13.19 -11.60
N VAL A 9 -5.88 13.20 -11.54
CA VAL A 9 -5.10 12.99 -10.32
C VAL A 9 -3.97 14.01 -10.29
N SER A 10 -3.81 14.71 -9.17
CA SER A 10 -2.68 15.58 -8.88
C SER A 10 -1.53 14.82 -8.20
N THR A 11 -0.34 15.41 -8.15
CA THR A 11 0.81 14.80 -7.42
C THR A 11 0.52 14.74 -5.92
N GLU A 12 -0.25 15.69 -5.39
CA GLU A 12 -0.74 15.66 -4.01
C GLU A 12 -1.69 14.47 -3.77
N ASP A 13 -2.63 14.20 -4.68
CA ASP A 13 -3.52 13.04 -4.58
C ASP A 13 -2.73 11.72 -4.55
N LEU A 14 -1.66 11.62 -5.35
CA LEU A 14 -0.76 10.48 -5.37
C LEU A 14 0.00 10.32 -4.04
N ARG A 15 0.55 11.40 -3.48
CA ARG A 15 1.24 11.38 -2.18
C ARG A 15 0.30 10.99 -1.03
N ASN A 16 -0.91 11.55 -1.04
CA ASN A 16 -1.93 11.25 -0.04
C ASN A 16 -2.38 9.79 -0.14
N SER A 17 -2.61 9.30 -1.37
CA SER A 17 -2.97 7.89 -1.61
C SER A 17 -1.85 6.95 -1.16
N GLY A 18 -0.60 7.24 -1.52
CA GLY A 18 0.54 6.43 -1.09
C GLY A 18 0.72 6.40 0.43
N SER A 19 0.57 7.54 1.09
CA SER A 19 0.65 7.63 2.55
C SER A 19 -0.50 6.88 3.24
N GLY A 20 -1.72 7.01 2.72
CA GLY A 20 -2.90 6.29 3.23
C GLY A 20 -2.78 4.78 3.05
N LEU A 21 -2.32 4.32 1.90
CA LEU A 21 -2.05 2.89 1.65
C LEU A 21 -0.98 2.36 2.60
N ARG A 22 0.09 3.13 2.84
CA ARG A 22 1.12 2.74 3.81
C ARG A 22 0.56 2.63 5.23
N TYR A 23 -0.29 3.55 5.63
CA TYR A 23 -0.98 3.50 6.92
C TYR A 23 -1.83 2.22 7.04
N VAL A 24 -2.63 1.91 6.02
CA VAL A 24 -3.42 0.66 5.98
C VAL A 24 -2.51 -0.56 6.11
N ALA A 25 -1.40 -0.62 5.37
CA ALA A 25 -0.45 -1.73 5.48
C ALA A 25 0.08 -1.89 6.92
N THR A 26 0.41 -0.80 7.61
CA THR A 26 0.87 -0.82 9.01
C THR A 26 -0.22 -1.27 10.00
N GLU A 27 -1.48 -0.85 9.80
CA GLU A 27 -2.60 -1.32 10.63
C GLU A 27 -2.80 -2.83 10.44
N PHE A 28 -2.70 -3.32 9.20
CA PHE A 28 -2.71 -4.76 8.94
C PHE A 28 -1.52 -5.43 9.64
N GLU A 29 -0.29 -4.88 9.53
CA GLU A 29 0.91 -5.04 10.40
C GLU A 29 0.60 -5.53 11.84
N GLY A 30 -0.29 -4.81 12.52
CA GLY A 30 -0.60 -5.03 13.94
C GLY A 30 -1.54 -6.20 14.27
N LEU A 31 -2.25 -6.76 13.28
CA LEU A 31 -3.28 -7.80 13.47
C LEU A 31 -2.75 -9.23 13.59
N ASP A 32 -1.44 -9.40 13.65
CA ASP A 32 -0.73 -10.69 13.59
C ASP A 32 -1.05 -11.66 14.74
N ARG A 33 -1.52 -11.15 15.89
CA ARG A 33 -1.49 -11.90 17.17
C ARG A 33 -2.80 -12.54 17.60
N MET A 34 -3.79 -12.62 16.74
CA MET A 34 -5.12 -12.98 17.22
C MET A 34 -5.26 -14.48 17.50
N VAL A 35 -4.58 -15.39 16.80
CA VAL A 35 -4.93 -16.83 16.85
C VAL A 35 -3.97 -17.70 17.66
N ASP A 36 -2.67 -17.36 17.73
CA ASP A 36 -1.70 -18.10 18.57
C ASP A 36 -2.12 -18.19 20.04
N ALA A 37 -2.96 -17.25 20.51
CA ALA A 37 -3.50 -17.23 21.86
C ALA A 37 -4.66 -18.22 22.12
N TYR A 38 -5.35 -18.70 21.09
CA TYR A 38 -6.59 -19.47 21.25
C TYR A 38 -6.44 -20.98 21.13
N ASP A 39 -5.32 -21.46 20.57
CA ASP A 39 -5.10 -22.88 20.31
C ASP A 39 -5.12 -23.73 21.59
N ASP A 40 -4.54 -23.21 22.68
CA ASP A 40 -4.56 -23.85 24.01
C ASP A 40 -5.90 -23.68 24.76
N THR A 41 -6.81 -22.84 24.24
CA THR A 41 -8.10 -22.54 24.89
C THR A 41 -9.20 -23.51 24.43
N VAL A 42 -9.09 -24.08 23.23
CA VAL A 42 -10.10 -25.01 22.70
C VAL A 42 -9.82 -26.45 23.10
N GLY A 43 -10.60 -26.98 24.05
CA GLY A 43 -10.49 -28.37 24.53
C GLY A 43 -10.99 -29.46 23.56
N HIS A 44 -11.17 -29.16 22.27
CA HIS A 44 -11.65 -30.13 21.27
C HIS A 44 -10.71 -30.16 20.06
N ASP A 45 -10.00 -31.27 19.86
CA ASP A 45 -8.90 -31.41 18.89
C ASP A 45 -9.26 -30.97 17.47
N ARG A 46 -10.41 -31.41 16.94
CA ARG A 46 -10.84 -31.04 15.59
C ARG A 46 -11.13 -29.54 15.42
N LEU A 47 -11.56 -28.87 16.49
CA LEU A 47 -11.80 -27.43 16.46
C LEU A 47 -10.48 -26.68 16.51
N ALA A 48 -9.53 -27.15 17.32
CA ALA A 48 -8.16 -26.63 17.35
C ALA A 48 -7.49 -26.74 15.97
N GLU A 49 -7.56 -27.91 15.33
CA GLU A 49 -7.06 -28.13 13.97
C GLU A 49 -7.65 -27.12 12.97
N LYS A 50 -8.98 -26.94 12.97
CA LYS A 50 -9.64 -26.00 12.06
C LYS A 50 -9.30 -24.54 12.35
N LEU A 51 -9.04 -24.20 13.60
CA LEU A 51 -8.63 -22.86 14.00
C LEU A 51 -7.20 -22.56 13.54
N ARG A 52 -6.28 -23.55 13.63
CA ARG A 52 -4.92 -23.46 13.08
C ARG A 52 -4.95 -23.30 11.56
N ASP A 53 -5.68 -24.15 10.84
CA ASP A 53 -5.82 -24.06 9.38
C ASP A 53 -6.29 -22.66 8.94
N PHE A 54 -7.27 -22.11 9.67
CA PHE A 54 -7.77 -20.76 9.44
C PHE A 54 -6.71 -19.70 9.72
N SER A 55 -5.99 -19.81 10.84
CA SER A 55 -4.91 -18.91 11.21
C SER A 55 -3.85 -18.81 10.12
N ASP A 56 -3.35 -19.96 9.68
CA ASP A 56 -2.27 -20.05 8.70
C ASP A 56 -2.73 -19.44 7.38
N SER A 57 -3.94 -19.82 6.93
CA SER A 57 -4.54 -19.27 5.71
C SER A 57 -4.76 -17.77 5.81
N TRP A 58 -5.25 -17.27 6.95
CA TRP A 58 -5.42 -15.84 7.19
C TRP A 58 -4.08 -15.10 7.13
N ASN A 59 -3.05 -15.62 7.80
CA ASN A 59 -1.73 -15.00 7.84
C ASN A 59 -1.09 -14.92 6.45
N ASP A 60 -1.17 -16.00 5.67
CA ASP A 60 -0.66 -16.04 4.30
C ASP A 60 -1.36 -15.02 3.39
N ASN A 61 -2.70 -14.96 3.44
CA ASN A 61 -3.46 -14.03 2.61
C ASN A 61 -3.25 -12.57 3.06
N ARG A 62 -3.19 -12.33 4.37
CA ARG A 62 -2.88 -11.02 4.93
C ARG A 62 -1.50 -10.52 4.50
N THR A 63 -0.49 -11.38 4.55
CA THR A 63 0.88 -11.03 4.13
C THR A 63 0.90 -10.60 2.66
N LYS A 64 0.28 -11.38 1.76
CA LYS A 64 0.17 -11.02 0.33
C LYS A 64 -0.57 -9.70 0.09
N MET A 65 -1.61 -9.44 0.88
CA MET A 65 -2.35 -8.18 0.80
C MET A 65 -1.49 -6.99 1.26
N ILE A 66 -0.75 -7.13 2.37
CA ILE A 66 0.18 -6.11 2.86
C ILE A 66 1.24 -5.79 1.79
N GLU A 67 1.84 -6.82 1.18
CA GLU A 67 2.83 -6.64 0.10
C GLU A 67 2.24 -5.87 -1.08
N SER A 68 1.03 -6.25 -1.51
CA SER A 68 0.33 -5.58 -2.62
C SER A 68 0.03 -4.11 -2.32
N ILE A 69 -0.44 -3.82 -1.11
CA ILE A 69 -0.74 -2.45 -0.66
C ILE A 69 0.54 -1.61 -0.59
N LYS A 70 1.65 -2.17 -0.08
CA LYS A 70 2.96 -1.50 -0.04
C LYS A 70 3.47 -1.19 -1.44
N GLY A 71 3.39 -2.14 -2.37
CA GLY A 71 3.81 -1.93 -3.76
C GLY A 71 3.00 -0.83 -4.45
N LEU A 72 1.69 -0.77 -4.20
CA LEU A 72 0.84 0.30 -4.72
C LEU A 72 1.17 1.66 -4.07
N ALA A 73 1.42 1.67 -2.75
CA ALA A 73 1.82 2.87 -2.02
C ALA A 73 3.11 3.47 -2.58
N GLU A 74 4.13 2.62 -2.78
CA GLU A 74 5.41 3.00 -3.36
C GLU A 74 5.25 3.53 -4.78
N SER A 75 4.47 2.84 -5.61
CA SER A 75 4.20 3.27 -6.99
C SER A 75 3.54 4.66 -7.05
N ALA A 76 2.58 4.93 -6.15
CA ALA A 76 1.91 6.23 -6.09
C ALA A 76 2.89 7.35 -5.68
N ILE A 77 3.72 7.11 -4.67
CA ILE A 77 4.73 8.09 -4.21
C ILE A 77 5.76 8.36 -5.32
N GLN A 78 6.30 7.31 -5.94
CA GLN A 78 7.28 7.44 -7.02
C GLN A 78 6.71 8.20 -8.22
N ALA A 79 5.44 7.96 -8.57
CA ALA A 79 4.77 8.70 -9.63
C ALA A 79 4.68 10.20 -9.29
N ALA A 80 4.29 10.57 -8.07
CA ALA A 80 4.23 11.96 -7.63
C ALA A 80 5.61 12.64 -7.72
N GLU A 81 6.64 11.98 -7.19
CA GLU A 81 8.02 12.48 -7.21
C GLU A 81 8.54 12.67 -8.63
N THR A 82 8.29 11.72 -9.51
CA THR A 82 8.72 11.78 -10.91
C THR A 82 8.05 12.94 -11.65
N TYR A 83 6.75 13.16 -11.45
CA TYR A 83 6.05 14.27 -12.09
C TYR A 83 6.53 15.64 -11.58
N GLU A 84 6.73 15.79 -10.28
CA GLU A 84 7.26 17.03 -9.68
C GLU A 84 8.70 17.31 -10.13
N GLN A 85 9.52 16.27 -10.27
CA GLN A 85 10.88 16.41 -10.81
C GLN A 85 10.85 16.92 -12.25
N ILE A 86 10.05 16.31 -13.13
CA ILE A 86 9.92 16.72 -14.53
C ILE A 86 9.42 18.18 -14.62
N ASP A 87 8.43 18.56 -13.79
CA ASP A 87 7.91 19.93 -13.76
C ASP A 87 8.99 20.94 -13.33
N THR A 88 9.78 20.59 -12.31
CA THR A 88 10.90 21.43 -11.83
C THR A 88 11.97 21.58 -12.91
N GLU A 89 12.38 20.49 -13.56
CA GLU A 89 13.36 20.51 -14.65
C GLU A 89 12.88 21.38 -15.81
N LEU A 90 11.60 21.29 -16.17
CA LEU A 90 11.01 22.11 -17.23
C LEU A 90 11.00 23.60 -16.86
N VAL A 91 10.62 23.94 -15.63
CA VAL A 91 10.65 25.32 -15.12
C VAL A 91 12.07 25.89 -15.15
N ASP A 92 13.07 25.12 -14.72
CA ASP A 92 14.46 25.57 -14.70
C ASP A 92 15.01 25.83 -16.11
N VAL A 93 14.65 24.99 -17.08
CA VAL A 93 14.95 25.23 -18.51
C VAL A 93 14.29 26.51 -19.00
N LEU A 94 13.00 26.72 -18.71
CA LEU A 94 12.28 27.93 -19.13
C LEU A 94 12.81 29.23 -18.49
N LEU A 95 13.35 29.13 -17.27
CA LEU A 95 13.98 30.26 -16.57
C LEU A 95 15.43 30.50 -16.99
N GLY A 96 15.96 29.74 -17.96
CA GLY A 96 17.35 29.86 -18.42
C GLY A 96 18.38 29.43 -17.37
N LYS A 97 17.95 28.75 -16.31
CA LYS A 97 18.85 28.22 -15.27
C LYS A 97 19.60 26.97 -15.75
N GLY A 98 19.15 26.36 -16.84
CA GLY A 98 19.83 25.24 -17.51
C GLY A 98 20.98 25.64 -18.45
N ASP A 99 21.09 26.93 -18.83
CA ASP A 99 22.05 27.42 -19.83
C ASP A 99 23.25 28.18 -19.21
N ALA A 100 23.41 28.16 -17.89
CA ALA A 100 24.55 28.76 -17.20
C ALA A 100 25.73 27.77 -17.10
N GLN A 101 26.33 27.40 -18.24
CA GLN A 101 27.60 26.69 -18.31
C GLN A 101 28.44 27.14 -19.51
#